data_AF-A0A7D4HYV3-F1
#
_entry.id   AF-A0A7D4HYV3-F1
#
_cell.length_a   1.000
_cell.length_b   1.000
_cell.length_c   1.000
_cell.angle_alpha   90.00
_cell.angle_beta   90.00
_cell.angle_gamma   90.00
#
_symmetry.space_group_name_H-M   'P 1'
#
loop_
_entity.id
_entity.type
_entity.pdbx_description
1 polymer ?
#
loop_
_entity_poly.entity_id
_entity_poly.type
_entity_poly.pdbx_seq_one_letter_code
_entity_poly.pdbx_strand_id
1 'polypeptide(L)'
;MNQLTNDNAGLLAYLRGYGRNNPEGLEDIAAYPGWAFLASNDAQRRMEKILESLPLHEVMAIANHEIDLNELARQVLAEQSAE
;
A
#
# COMPACT_ATOMS: atom_id res chain seq x y z
N MET A 1 11.00 25.97 2.95
CA MET A 1 10.69 25.27 1.68
C MET A 1 10.49 23.81 2.03
N ASN A 2 9.25 23.32 1.99
CA ASN A 2 8.90 21.97 2.43
C ASN A 2 9.38 20.95 1.41
N GLN A 3 10.21 19.99 1.86
CA GLN A 3 10.49 18.79 1.09
C GLN A 3 9.15 18.05 0.90
N LEU A 4 8.61 18.12 -0.32
CA LEU A 4 7.63 17.13 -0.76
C LEU A 4 8.31 15.77 -0.60
N THR A 5 7.76 14.89 0.24
CA THR A 5 8.17 13.49 0.27
C THR A 5 8.07 12.94 -1.16
N ASN A 6 8.98 12.04 -1.56
CA ASN A 6 9.02 11.51 -2.93
C ASN A 6 7.64 10.97 -3.39
N ASP A 7 6.83 10.48 -2.45
CA ASP A 7 5.48 9.97 -2.68
C ASP A 7 4.51 11.07 -3.16
N ASN A 8 4.59 12.28 -2.59
CA ASN A 8 3.76 13.41 -3.01
C ASN A 8 4.12 13.86 -4.42
N ALA A 9 5.41 13.80 -4.79
CA ALA A 9 5.85 14.14 -6.14
C ALA A 9 5.28 13.18 -7.20
N GLY A 10 5.25 11.88 -6.90
CA GLY A 10 4.67 10.86 -7.77
C GLY A 10 3.16 11.04 -7.96
N LEU A 11 2.41 11.22 -6.87
CA LEU A 11 0.96 11.43 -6.93
C LEU A 11 0.58 12.71 -7.69
N LEU A 12 1.32 13.81 -7.48
CA LEU A 12 1.10 15.05 -8.23
C LEU A 12 1.40 14.87 -9.72
N ALA A 13 2.44 14.13 -10.09
CA ALA A 13 2.72 13.84 -11.50
C ALA A 13 1.60 13.03 -12.15
N TYR A 14 1.08 12.03 -11.44
CA TYR A 14 -0.08 11.25 -11.87
C TYR A 14 -1.32 12.14 -12.07
N LEU A 15 -1.70 12.94 -11.06
CA LEU A 15 -2.88 13.80 -11.13
C LEU A 15 -2.77 14.87 -12.23
N ARG A 16 -1.56 15.42 -12.44
CA ARG A 16 -1.30 16.35 -13.57
C ARG A 16 -1.47 15.68 -14.92
N GLY A 17 -1.02 14.43 -15.06
CA GLY A 17 -1.21 13.63 -16.27
C GLY A 17 -2.67 13.31 -16.52
N TYR A 18 -3.38 12.85 -15.48
CA TYR A 18 -4.80 12.52 -15.51
C TYR A 18 -5.67 13.74 -15.88
N GLY A 19 -5.50 14.86 -15.16
CA GLY A 19 -6.28 16.07 -15.36
C GLY A 19 -6.06 16.75 -16.72
N ARG A 20 -4.93 16.51 -17.39
CA ARG A 20 -4.63 17.08 -18.72
C ARG A 20 -5.71 16.75 -19.75
N ASN A 21 -6.26 15.54 -19.69
CA ASN A 21 -7.29 15.07 -20.61
C ASN A 21 -8.66 14.88 -19.93
N ASN A 22 -8.75 15.10 -18.62
CA ASN A 22 -9.98 14.90 -17.84
C ASN A 22 -10.09 15.88 -16.65
N PRO A 23 -10.38 17.18 -16.90
CA PRO A 23 -10.50 18.17 -15.85
C PRO A 23 -11.70 17.91 -14.92
N GLU A 24 -12.85 17.50 -15.44
CA GLU A 24 -14.04 17.18 -14.63
C GLU A 24 -13.77 16.01 -13.68
N GLY A 25 -13.09 14.95 -14.14
CA GLY A 25 -12.67 13.87 -13.26
C GLY A 25 -11.68 14.31 -12.18
N LEU A 26 -10.85 15.33 -12.45
CA LEU A 26 -9.97 15.89 -11.43
C LEU A 26 -10.77 16.69 -10.38
N GLU A 27 -11.84 17.38 -10.78
CA GLU A 27 -12.77 18.04 -9.86
C GLU A 27 -13.49 17.02 -8.97
N ASP A 28 -13.96 15.91 -9.53
CA ASP A 28 -14.56 14.80 -8.78
C ASP A 28 -13.58 14.22 -7.74
N ILE A 29 -12.33 13.98 -8.15
CA ILE A 29 -11.27 13.53 -7.24
C ILE A 29 -11.05 14.53 -6.11
N ALA A 30 -11.01 15.84 -6.41
CA ALA A 30 -10.81 16.88 -5.41
C ALA A 30 -12.00 17.03 -4.45
N ALA A 31 -13.23 16.80 -4.93
CA ALA A 31 -14.45 16.92 -4.15
C ALA A 31 -14.75 15.69 -3.27
N TYR A 32 -14.18 14.53 -3.59
CA TYR A 32 -14.46 13.29 -2.88
C TYR A 32 -13.66 13.18 -1.56
N PRO A 33 -14.32 13.16 -0.38
CA PRO A 33 -13.63 13.13 0.92
C PRO A 33 -13.18 11.72 1.35
N GLY A 34 -13.65 10.67 0.67
CA GLY A 34 -13.50 9.27 1.11
C GLY A 34 -12.14 8.62 0.79
N TRP A 35 -11.16 9.36 0.28
CA TRP A 35 -9.90 8.78 -0.19
C TRP A 35 -9.12 8.03 0.88
N ALA A 36 -9.05 8.54 2.10
CA ALA A 36 -8.33 7.88 3.20
C ALA A 36 -8.93 6.50 3.51
N PHE A 37 -10.25 6.39 3.53
CA PHE A 37 -10.95 5.13 3.75
C PHE A 37 -10.72 4.14 2.60
N LEU A 38 -10.85 4.60 1.35
CA LEU A 38 -10.58 3.75 0.19
C LEU A 38 -9.13 3.25 0.15
N ALA A 39 -8.17 4.13 0.44
CA ALA A 39 -6.75 3.78 0.46
C ALA A 39 -6.43 2.76 1.56
N SER A 40 -6.99 2.92 2.77
CA SER A 40 -6.84 1.95 3.86
C SER A 40 -7.41 0.58 3.48
N ASN A 41 -8.61 0.55 2.89
CA ASN A 41 -9.24 -0.70 2.47
C ASN A 41 -8.48 -1.38 1.32
N ASP A 42 -7.96 -0.61 0.37
CA ASP A 42 -7.12 -1.15 -0.70
C ASP A 42 -5.80 -1.71 -0.14
N ALA A 43 -5.16 -1.00 0.78
CA ALA A 43 -3.95 -1.48 1.45
C ALA A 43 -4.21 -2.80 2.20
N GLN A 44 -5.30 -2.89 2.97
CA GLN A 44 -5.66 -4.13 3.67
C GLN A 44 -5.94 -5.27 2.68
N ARG A 45 -6.72 -5.03 1.63
CA ARG A 45 -7.02 -6.03 0.59
C ARG A 45 -5.75 -6.57 -0.08
N ARG A 46 -4.76 -5.71 -0.31
CA ARG A 46 -3.46 -6.14 -0.85
C ARG A 46 -2.72 -7.06 0.12
N MET A 47 -2.81 -6.83 1.42
CA MET A 47 -2.22 -7.72 2.44
C MET A 47 -2.99 -9.03 2.55
N GLU A 48 -4.32 -9.01 2.46
CA GLU A 48 -5.17 -10.21 2.44
C GLU A 48 -4.78 -11.15 1.29
N LYS A 49 -4.48 -10.62 0.10
CA LYS A 49 -3.97 -11.42 -1.03
C LYS A 49 -2.66 -12.15 -0.74
N ILE A 50 -1.80 -11.60 0.13
CA ILE A 50 -0.59 -12.30 0.57
C ILE A 50 -1.01 -13.52 1.39
N LEU A 51 -1.94 -13.37 2.33
CA LEU A 51 -2.46 -14.48 3.13
C LEU A 51 -3.14 -15.56 2.28
N GLU A 52 -3.89 -15.18 1.23
CA GLU A 52 -4.52 -16.13 0.30
C GLU A 52 -3.51 -17.03 -0.43
N SER A 53 -2.28 -16.56 -0.61
CA SER A 53 -1.21 -17.32 -1.27
C SER A 53 -0.52 -18.33 -0.34
N LEU A 54 -0.73 -18.22 0.97
CA LEU A 54 -0.11 -19.09 1.97
C LEU A 54 -0.94 -20.37 2.20
N PRO A 55 -0.29 -21.50 2.50
CA PRO A 55 -0.97 -22.68 3.02
C PRO A 55 -1.81 -22.36 4.26
N LEU A 56 -2.99 -22.99 4.38
CA LEU A 56 -3.92 -22.74 5.49
C LEU A 56 -3.27 -22.90 6.88
N HIS A 57 -2.37 -23.86 7.06
CA HIS A 57 -1.71 -24.09 8.34
C HIS A 57 -0.79 -22.93 8.75
N GLU A 58 -0.12 -22.28 7.78
CA GLU A 58 0.70 -21.09 8.03
C GLU A 58 -0.18 -19.89 8.39
N VAL A 59 -1.31 -19.71 7.68
CA VAL A 59 -2.30 -18.67 8.00
C VAL A 59 -2.85 -18.85 9.42
N MET A 60 -3.13 -20.08 9.84
CA MET A 60 -3.56 -20.39 11.20
C MET A 60 -2.46 -20.14 12.24
N ALA A 61 -1.21 -20.49 11.95
CA ALA A 61 -0.09 -20.21 12.84
C ALA A 61 0.15 -18.70 13.04
N ILE A 62 0.00 -17.90 11.97
CA ILE A 62 0.01 -16.43 12.06
C ILE A 62 -1.15 -15.93 12.93
N ALA A 63 -2.37 -16.44 12.69
CA ALA A 63 -3.56 -16.04 13.44
C ALA A 63 -3.46 -16.38 14.94
N ASN A 64 -2.78 -17.48 15.29
CA ASN A 64 -2.53 -17.89 16.66
C ASN A 64 -1.31 -17.21 17.31
N HIS A 65 -0.65 -16.29 16.60
CA HIS A 65 0.60 -15.64 17.02
C HIS A 65 1.78 -16.61 17.26
N GLU A 66 1.74 -17.79 16.64
CA GLU A 66 2.85 -18.76 16.65
C GLU A 66 3.95 -18.33 15.67
N ILE A 67 3.57 -17.60 14.61
CA ILE A 67 4.46 -16.98 13.63
C ILE A 67 4.20 -15.47 13.59
N ASP A 68 5.26 -14.67 13.73
CA ASP A 68 5.24 -13.24 13.41
C ASP A 68 5.74 -13.04 11.97
N LEU A 69 4.80 -12.89 11.03
CA LEU A 69 5.11 -12.69 9.62
C LEU A 69 5.94 -11.42 9.37
N ASN A 70 5.76 -10.37 10.18
CA ASN A 70 6.53 -9.14 10.04
C ASN A 70 8.00 -9.36 10.43
N GLU A 71 8.25 -10.20 11.43
CA GLU A 71 9.60 -10.53 11.86
C GLU A 71 10.32 -11.37 10.82
N LEU A 72 9.67 -12.38 10.25
CA LEU A 72 10.23 -13.17 9.14
C LEU A 72 10.55 -12.28 7.93
N ALA A 73 9.66 -11.36 7.56
CA ALA A 73 9.90 -10.43 6.46
C ALA A 73 11.12 -9.52 6.71
N ARG A 74 11.32 -9.04 7.95
CA ARG A 74 12.49 -8.24 8.33
C ARG A 74 13.79 -9.04 8.23
N GLN A 75 13.79 -10.30 8.64
CA GLN A 75 14.95 -11.18 8.55
C GLN A 75 15.39 -11.34 7.08
N VAL A 76 14.45 -11.64 6.18
CA VAL A 76 14.74 -11.75 4.74
C VAL A 76 15.30 -10.44 4.16
N LEU A 77 14.77 -9.27 4.56
CA LEU A 77 15.31 -7.98 4.11
C LEU A 77 16.74 -7.72 4.61
N ALA A 78 17.05 -8.13 5.84
CA ALA A 78 18.38 -7.99 6.41
C ALA A 78 19.40 -8.88 5.68
N GLU A 79 19.00 -10.10 5.30
CA GLU A 79 19.81 -11.02 4.49
C GLU A 79 20.13 -10.42 3.12
N GLN A 80 19.13 -9.85 2.43
CA GLN A 80 19.30 -9.22 1.11
C GLN A 80 20.16 -7.95 1.12
N SER A 81 20.28 -7.29 2.27
CA SER A 81 21.08 -6.06 2.41
C SER A 81 22.54 -6.34 2.78
N ALA A 82 22.86 -7.59 3.14
CA ALA A 82 24.20 -8.05 3.48
C ALA A 82 24.97 -8.64 2.28
N GLU A 83 24.28 -8.81 1.14
CA GLU A 83 24.84 -9.18 -0.18
C GLU A 83 25.19 -7.95 -1.01
#